data_AF-A0A0R3THC6-F1
#
_entry.id   AF-A0A0R3THC6-F1
#
_cell.length_a   1.000
_cell.length_b   1.000
_cell.length_c   1.000
_cell.angle_alpha   90.00
_cell.angle_beta   90.00
_cell.angle_gamma   90.00
#
_symmetry.space_group_name_H-M   'P 1'
#
loop_
_entity.id
_entity.type
_entity.pdbx_description
1 polymer ?
#
loop_
_entity_poly.entity_id
_entity_poly.type
_entity_poly.pdbx_seq_one_letter_code
_entity_poly.pdbx_strand_id
1 'polypeptide(L)'
;MSKHIEVIGNMFDLPAVYPIFNTNYPDTWFVQFKNMLRMKGITKRTTWFFYAVAALPAPVISQFSDIAAQQPDNNSYERLKQAVTSRNAVSQEKRFHQLWPQIELVATFCVFIHPIIG
;
A
#
# COMPACT_ATOMS: atom_id res chain seq x y z
N MET A 1 23.85 35.48 25.80
CA MET A 1 23.02 34.65 26.71
C MET A 1 22.17 33.74 25.84
N SER A 2 22.43 32.44 25.96
CA SER A 2 21.79 31.36 25.21
C SER A 2 20.31 31.24 25.59
N LYS A 3 19.43 31.06 24.59
CA LYS A 3 18.22 30.27 24.76
C LYS A 3 18.30 29.13 23.75
N HIS A 4 18.74 27.99 24.26
CA HIS A 4 18.47 26.68 23.67
C HIS A 4 16.96 26.58 23.42
N ILE A 5 16.57 26.64 22.15
CA ILE A 5 15.27 26.13 21.72
C ILE A 5 15.57 24.71 21.29
N GLU A 6 15.31 23.75 22.17
CA GLU A 6 15.19 22.35 21.79
C GLU A 6 14.01 22.26 20.82
N VAL A 7 14.32 22.25 19.52
CA VAL A 7 13.37 21.85 18.49
C VAL A 7 13.30 20.34 18.55
N ILE A 8 12.54 19.82 19.51
CA ILE A 8 11.99 18.45 19.44
C ILE A 8 10.83 18.52 18.44
N GLY A 9 11.15 18.78 17.18
CA GLY A 9 10.19 18.71 16.09
C GLY A 9 9.82 17.25 15.90
N ASN A 10 8.56 16.89 16.18
CA ASN A 10 8.02 15.60 15.81
C ASN A 10 8.24 15.38 14.31
N MET A 11 8.69 14.17 13.94
CA MET A 11 8.89 13.67 12.57
C MET A 11 7.67 13.85 11.64
N PHE A 12 6.54 14.32 12.16
CA PHE A 12 5.24 14.51 11.50
C PHE A 12 5.00 15.91 10.88
N ASP A 13 5.86 16.92 11.11
CA ASP A 13 5.59 18.30 10.67
C ASP A 13 6.24 18.74 9.33
N LEU A 14 6.66 17.81 8.46
CA LEU A 14 7.16 18.19 7.13
C LEU A 14 6.02 18.26 6.10
N PRO A 15 5.81 19.38 5.37
CA PRO A 15 4.89 19.45 4.25
C PRO A 15 5.49 18.74 3.03
N ALA A 16 5.38 17.42 3.04
CA ALA A 16 5.46 16.59 1.86
C ALA A 16 4.57 15.37 2.10
N VAL A 17 3.27 15.60 1.94
CA VAL A 17 2.20 14.61 2.01
C VAL A 17 2.60 13.38 1.20
N TYR A 18 3.01 12.31 1.85
CA TYR A 18 3.16 11.02 1.18
C TYR A 18 1.80 10.60 0.62
N PRO A 19 1.76 9.86 -0.50
CA PRO A 19 0.48 9.41 -1.04
C PRO A 19 -0.22 8.57 0.02
N ILE A 20 -1.54 8.75 0.17
CA ILE A 20 -2.34 7.95 1.10
C ILE A 20 -2.28 6.51 0.64
N PHE A 21 -1.87 5.61 1.54
CA PHE A 21 -1.78 4.19 1.21
C PHE A 21 -3.16 3.61 0.91
N ASN A 22 -3.29 2.99 -0.27
CA ASN A 22 -4.52 2.32 -0.69
C ASN A 22 -4.27 0.82 -0.85
N THR A 23 -4.82 0.02 0.07
CA THR A 23 -4.69 -1.44 0.09
C THR A 23 -5.24 -2.11 -1.18
N ASN A 24 -6.17 -1.48 -1.90
CA ASN A 24 -6.71 -2.03 -3.15
C ASN A 24 -5.72 -1.91 -4.33
N TYR A 25 -4.82 -0.92 -4.28
CA TYR A 25 -3.88 -0.59 -5.36
C TYR A 25 -2.46 -0.31 -4.81
N PRO A 26 -1.83 -1.29 -4.14
CA PRO A 26 -0.51 -1.09 -3.52
C PRO A 26 0.58 -0.78 -4.54
N ASP A 27 0.54 -1.37 -5.74
CA ASP A 27 1.54 -1.10 -6.78
C ASP A 27 1.56 0.35 -7.23
N THR A 28 0.38 0.92 -7.46
CA THR A 28 0.21 2.32 -7.85
C THR A 28 0.75 3.24 -6.77
N TRP A 29 0.51 2.92 -5.50
CA TRP A 29 1.07 3.67 -4.38
C TRP A 29 2.61 3.64 -4.39
N PHE A 30 3.24 2.47 -4.58
CA PHE A 30 4.71 2.38 -4.65
C PHE A 30 5.30 3.11 -5.87
N VAL A 31 4.57 3.21 -6.98
CA VAL A 31 4.99 4.02 -8.15
C VAL A 31 4.98 5.50 -7.79
N GLN A 32 3.87 6.00 -7.24
CA GLN A 32 3.73 7.40 -6.83
C GLN A 32 4.78 7.78 -5.79
N PHE A 33 4.94 6.93 -4.78
CA PHE A 33 5.91 7.11 -3.70
C PHE A 33 7.36 7.22 -4.22
N LYS A 34 7.78 6.33 -5.12
CA LYS A 34 9.11 6.42 -5.76
C LYS A 34 9.31 7.71 -6.54
N ASN A 35 8.29 8.13 -7.29
CA ASN A 35 8.39 9.35 -8.08
C ASN A 35 8.59 10.57 -7.16
N MET A 36 7.89 10.63 -6.03
CA MET A 36 8.10 11.69 -5.03
C MET A 36 9.50 11.69 -4.43
N LEU A 37 10.04 10.51 -4.08
CA LEU A 37 11.42 10.41 -3.60
C LEU A 37 12.43 10.87 -4.66
N ARG A 38 12.23 10.49 -5.92
CA ARG A 38 13.08 10.91 -7.04
C ARG A 38 13.02 12.42 -7.29
N MET A 39 11.83 13.02 -7.22
CA MET A 39 11.68 14.48 -7.34
C MET A 39 12.43 15.24 -6.23
N LYS A 40 12.59 14.62 -5.05
CA LYS A 40 13.40 15.15 -3.95
C LYS A 40 14.90 14.86 -4.08
N GLY A 41 15.36 14.29 -5.20
CA GLY A 41 16.75 13.90 -5.40
C GLY A 41 17.19 12.68 -4.58
N ILE A 42 16.26 11.96 -3.96
CA ILE A 42 16.59 10.78 -3.16
C ILE A 42 16.72 9.60 -4.11
N THR A 43 17.94 9.07 -4.25
CA THR A 43 18.26 7.97 -5.18
C THR A 43 18.73 6.70 -4.49
N LYS A 44 19.19 6.80 -3.24
CA LYS A 44 19.68 5.66 -2.45
C LYS A 44 18.52 4.72 -2.10
N ARG A 45 18.66 3.44 -2.48
CA ARG A 45 17.63 2.41 -2.25
C ARG A 45 17.38 2.10 -0.77
N THR A 46 18.43 2.11 0.04
CA THR A 46 18.32 1.99 1.51
C THR A 46 17.51 3.13 2.10
N THR A 47 17.68 4.35 1.59
CA THR A 47 16.88 5.50 1.99
C THR A 47 15.41 5.36 1.56
N TRP A 48 15.14 4.82 0.36
CA TRP A 48 13.77 4.54 -0.07
C TRP A 48 13.08 3.54 0.84
N PHE A 49 13.80 2.52 1.31
CA PHE A 49 13.26 1.55 2.27
C PHE A 49 12.84 2.22 3.58
N PHE A 50 13.70 3.05 4.19
CA PHE A 50 13.34 3.77 5.42
C PHE A 50 12.11 4.66 5.25
N TYR A 51 12.05 5.41 4.15
CA TYR A 51 10.87 6.23 3.89
C TYR A 51 9.63 5.38 3.65
N ALA A 52 9.74 4.23 2.98
CA ALA A 52 8.60 3.36 2.73
C ALA A 52 8.05 2.78 4.04
N VAL A 53 8.93 2.34 4.95
CA VAL A 53 8.55 1.85 6.28
C VAL A 53 7.86 2.95 7.08
N ALA A 54 8.35 4.19 7.02
CA ALA A 54 7.75 5.32 7.73
C ALA A 54 6.41 5.79 7.11
N ALA A 55 6.24 5.66 5.80
CA ALA A 55 5.05 6.14 5.09
C ALA A 55 3.89 5.13 5.07
N LEU A 56 4.17 3.84 5.26
CA LEU A 56 3.15 2.80 5.32
C LEU A 56 2.40 2.83 6.68
N PRO A 57 1.08 2.58 6.70
CA PRO A 57 0.33 2.52 7.95
C PRO A 57 0.86 1.44 8.89
N ALA A 58 0.84 1.70 10.20
CA ALA A 58 1.31 0.75 11.22
C ALA A 58 0.68 -0.67 11.12
N PRO A 59 -0.63 -0.83 10.83
CA PRO A 59 -1.22 -2.15 10.64
C PRO A 59 -0.67 -2.92 9.43
N VAL A 60 -0.14 -2.19 8.43
CA VAL A 60 0.50 -2.79 7.26
C VAL A 60 1.94 -3.18 7.61
N ILE A 61 2.69 -2.31 8.29
CA ILE A 61 4.07 -2.61 8.68
C ILE A 61 4.17 -3.74 9.71
N SER A 62 3.22 -3.84 10.65
CA SER A 62 3.21 -4.93 11.63
C SER A 62 3.09 -6.31 10.99
N GLN A 63 2.51 -6.39 9.78
CA GLN A 63 2.42 -7.63 9.00
C GLN A 63 3.74 -8.06 8.35
N PHE A 64 4.70 -7.14 8.24
CA PHE A 64 6.01 -7.34 7.61
C PHE A 64 7.14 -6.89 8.55
N SER A 65 6.94 -7.07 9.87
CA SER A 65 7.88 -6.65 10.89
C SER A 65 9.24 -7.34 10.78
N ASP A 66 9.24 -8.57 10.27
CA ASP A 66 10.44 -9.35 9.93
C ASP A 66 11.28 -8.65 8.85
N ILE A 67 10.64 -8.10 7.82
CA ILE A 67 11.31 -7.33 6.77
C ILE A 67 11.72 -5.95 7.32
N ALA A 68 10.86 -5.31 8.11
CA ALA A 68 11.12 -3.98 8.67
C ALA A 68 12.27 -3.95 9.69
N ALA A 69 12.51 -5.04 10.41
CA ALA A 69 13.58 -5.17 11.41
C ALA A 69 14.95 -5.53 10.81
N GLN A 70 15.02 -5.93 9.53
CA GLN A 70 16.28 -6.27 8.88
C GLN A 70 17.14 -5.04 8.61
N GLN A 71 18.46 -5.24 8.64
CA GLN A 71 19.39 -4.22 8.18
C GLN A 71 19.10 -3.92 6.69
N PRO A 72 18.89 -2.65 6.30
CA PRO A 72 18.51 -2.33 4.95
C PRO A 72 19.68 -2.52 3.99
N ASP A 73 19.44 -3.30 2.95
CA ASP A 73 20.30 -3.47 1.80
C ASP A 73 19.68 -2.79 0.55
N ASN A 74 20.37 -2.87 -0.59
CA ASN A 74 19.90 -2.26 -1.83
C ASN A 74 18.59 -2.90 -2.38
N ASN A 75 18.23 -4.09 -1.90
CA ASN A 75 17.06 -4.86 -2.31
C ASN A 75 15.91 -4.81 -1.29
N SER A 76 16.13 -4.36 -0.05
CA SER A 76 15.11 -4.29 1.01
C SER A 76 13.85 -3.55 0.57
N TYR A 77 14.01 -2.47 -0.19
CA TYR A 77 12.89 -1.73 -0.78
C TYR A 77 12.04 -2.60 -1.73
N GLU A 78 12.68 -3.33 -2.64
CA GLU A 78 11.95 -4.17 -3.61
C GLU A 78 11.32 -5.40 -2.91
N ARG A 79 12.00 -5.97 -1.90
CA ARG A 79 11.41 -7.05 -1.06
C ARG A 79 10.16 -6.58 -0.34
N LEU A 80 10.20 -5.41 0.29
CA LEU A 80 9.03 -4.82 0.96
C LEU A 80 7.90 -4.56 -0.03
N LYS A 81 8.20 -3.95 -1.18
CA LYS A 81 7.22 -3.72 -2.25
C LYS A 81 6.56 -5.04 -2.69
N GLN A 82 7.36 -6.05 -3.00
CA GLN A 82 6.86 -7.35 -3.45
C GLN A 82 5.97 -8.01 -2.38
N ALA A 83 6.39 -7.99 -1.11
CA ALA A 83 5.62 -8.57 -0.02
C ALA A 83 4.24 -7.89 0.15
N VAL A 84 4.21 -6.55 0.12
CA VAL A 84 2.97 -5.76 0.25
C VAL A 84 2.05 -5.97 -0.95
N THR A 85 2.58 -5.99 -2.18
CA THR A 85 1.79 -6.22 -3.40
C THR A 85 1.22 -7.64 -3.44
N SER A 86 2.07 -8.66 -3.25
CA SER A 86 1.66 -10.07 -3.40
C SER A 86 0.56 -10.47 -2.43
N ARG A 87 0.63 -10.01 -1.18
CA ARG A 87 -0.41 -10.30 -0.18
C ARG A 87 -1.77 -9.69 -0.57
N ASN A 88 -1.76 -8.48 -1.13
CA ASN A 88 -2.97 -7.81 -1.56
C ASN A 88 -3.57 -8.44 -2.83
N ALA A 89 -2.73 -8.91 -3.77
CA ALA A 89 -3.21 -9.64 -4.95
C ALA A 89 -4.04 -10.89 -4.54
N VAL A 90 -3.54 -11.67 -3.59
CA VAL A 90 -4.24 -12.84 -3.03
C VAL A 90 -5.53 -12.42 -2.31
N SER A 91 -5.53 -11.28 -1.61
CA SER A 91 -6.74 -10.75 -0.96
C SER A 91 -7.80 -10.30 -1.97
N GLN A 92 -7.42 -9.70 -3.09
CA GLN A 92 -8.34 -9.24 -4.12
C GLN A 92 -8.96 -10.42 -4.87
N GLU A 93 -8.18 -11.44 -5.19
CA GLU A 93 -8.66 -12.70 -5.79
C GLU A 93 -9.69 -13.38 -4.86
N LYS A 94 -9.39 -13.50 -3.57
CA LYS A 94 -10.36 -14.03 -2.58
C LYS A 94 -11.64 -13.21 -2.51
N ARG A 95 -11.55 -11.88 -2.50
CA ARG A 95 -12.73 -10.98 -2.51
C ARG A 95 -13.55 -11.16 -3.78
N PHE A 96 -12.89 -11.28 -4.94
CA PHE A 96 -13.55 -11.54 -6.21
C PHE A 96 -14.32 -12.88 -6.19
N HIS A 97 -13.70 -13.96 -5.71
CA HIS A 97 -14.37 -15.26 -5.58
C HIS A 97 -15.50 -15.27 -4.53
N GLN A 98 -15.41 -14.46 -3.47
CA GLN A 98 -16.49 -14.30 -2.49
C GLN A 98 -17.68 -13.50 -3.03
N LEU A 99 -17.46 -12.61 -3.99
CA LEU A 99 -18.52 -11.86 -4.67
C LEU A 99 -19.16 -12.65 -5.82
N TRP A 100 -18.44 -13.62 -6.40
CA TRP A 100 -18.91 -14.49 -7.47
C TRP A 100 -20.26 -15.19 -7.20
N PRO A 101 -20.54 -15.75 -6.01
CA PRO A 101 -21.84 -16.39 -5.73
C PRO A 101 -23.05 -15.42 -5.72
N GLN A 102 -22.83 -14.09 -5.80
CA GLN A 102 -23.92 -13.11 -5.87
C GLN A 102 -24.33 -12.77 -7.31
N ILE A 103 -23.43 -12.95 -8.29
CA ILE A 103 -23.67 -12.58 -9.68
C ILE A 103 -24.39 -13.71 -10.44
N GLU A 104 -24.16 -14.97 -10.09
CA GLU A 104 -24.84 -16.09 -10.75
C GLU A 104 -26.35 -16.12 -10.49
N LEU A 105 -26.83 -15.63 -9.34
CA LEU A 105 -28.26 -15.52 -9.08
C LEU A 105 -28.95 -14.54 -10.05
N VAL A 106 -28.31 -13.44 -10.42
CA VAL A 106 -28.89 -12.46 -11.35
C VAL A 106 -28.96 -13.03 -12.77
N ALA A 107 -27.97 -13.83 -13.17
CA ALA A 107 -27.97 -14.52 -14.46
C ALA A 107 -29.04 -15.62 -14.54
N THR A 108 -29.28 -16.36 -13.45
CA THR A 108 -30.36 -17.34 -13.38
C THR A 108 -31.74 -16.67 -13.38
N PHE A 109 -31.93 -15.56 -12.67
CA PHE A 109 -33.21 -14.84 -12.66
C PHE A 109 -33.59 -14.22 -14.03
N CYS A 110 -32.61 -13.83 -14.86
CA CYS A 110 -32.89 -13.38 -16.23
C CYS A 110 -33.41 -14.48 -17.16
N VAL A 111 -33.13 -15.76 -16.89
CA VAL A 111 -33.62 -16.89 -17.71
C VAL A 111 -35.03 -17.34 -17.28
N PHE A 112 -35.46 -17.04 -16.06
CA PHE A 112 -36.76 -17.48 -15.53
C PHE A 112 -37.90 -16.46 -15.63
N ILE A 113 -37.65 -15.20 -16.02
CA ILE A 113 -38.72 -14.24 -16.39
C ILE A 113 -38.88 -14.16 -17.91
N HIS A 114 -39.02 -15.34 -18.54
CA HIS A 114 -39.57 -15.48 -19.89
C HIS A 114 -40.39 -16.76 -19.96
N PRO A 115 -41.53 -16.79 -19.24
CA PRO A 115 -42.75 -17.07 -19.98
C PRO A 115 -43.91 -16.17 -19.55
N ILE A 116 -44.94 -16.09 -20.40
CA ILE A 116 -46.23 -15.41 -20.20
C ILE A 116 -46.28 -13.95 -20.67
N ILE A 117 -46.12 -13.70 -21.97
CA ILE A 117 -47.04 -12.82 -22.74
C ILE A 117 -47.13 -13.35 -24.17
N GLY A 118 -48.32 -13.83 -24.56
CA GLY A 118 -48.82 -13.86 -25.95
C GLY A 118 -48.39 -15.02 -26.82
#